data_AF-A0A5N5PG53-F1
#
_entry.id   AF-A0A5N5PG53-F1
#
_cell.length_a   1.000
_cell.length_b   1.000
_cell.length_c   1.000
_cell.angle_alpha   90.00
_cell.angle_beta   90.00
_cell.angle_gamma   90.00
#
_symmetry.space_group_name_H-M   'P 1'
#
loop_
_entity.id
_entity.type
_entity.pdbx_description
1 polymer ?
#
loop_
_entity_poly.entity_id
_entity_poly.type
_entity_poly.pdbx_seq_one_letter_code
_entity_poly.pdbx_strand_id
1 'polypeptide(L)'
;MEEGGASSSWTKVYEAWKEMLNALHRGYTNYGFEAWTIPCIYVGAKNLRIFAIKADRQRNSSSTQDNAGMSFQDDFDPESGKNQQLEDCARQLNRMFQLAPLEESRKWGIYYIVNLLFKTYFKLNSASLSKNMLKSLTAGRGDMPGLDAFPKSQQVTFKYYEGVLHFLEENYVESERHLTTAWNLCHKDAMRNKELILTYLIPCHLLTTHTLPTQKLLEPYPRLQKLFRPLCDSIKKGELHAFDLALQEAEDEFVKRRIYLTLERGRDIALRNLLRKVFIAGGFEPAKEDGAKPLRRTRVPVDEFVAAISLGSQQMLDPDEVECLLANMIYKNLMKGYIARERGIVVLSKSGAFPGTGV
;
A
#
# COMPACT_ATOMS: atom_id res chain seq x y z
N MET A 1 42.15 -33.84 18.01
CA MET A 1 40.82 -33.68 18.61
C MET A 1 40.36 -32.29 18.27
N GLU A 2 39.43 -32.20 17.33
CA GLU A 2 38.92 -30.93 16.79
C GLU A 2 38.09 -30.20 17.85
N GLU A 3 38.52 -29.00 18.23
CA GLU A 3 37.66 -28.01 18.88
C GLU A 3 36.67 -27.46 17.84
N GLY A 4 35.57 -28.18 17.62
CA GLY A 4 34.41 -27.67 16.92
C GLY A 4 33.70 -26.64 17.80
N GLY A 5 34.01 -25.35 17.62
CA GLY A 5 33.34 -24.25 18.29
C GLY A 5 31.82 -24.35 18.14
N ALA A 6 31.12 -24.57 19.25
CA ALA A 6 29.67 -24.66 19.29
C ALA A 6 29.05 -23.33 18.87
N SER A 7 28.65 -23.21 17.60
CA SER A 7 27.89 -22.05 17.12
C SER A 7 26.60 -21.92 17.93
N SER A 8 26.49 -20.87 18.74
CA SER A 8 25.31 -20.62 19.58
C SER A 8 24.06 -20.46 18.72
N SER A 9 23.04 -21.30 18.93
CA SER A 9 21.76 -21.23 18.21
C SER A 9 21.03 -19.91 18.46
N TRP A 10 20.45 -19.31 17.42
CA TRP A 10 19.63 -18.10 17.52
C TRP A 10 18.41 -18.28 18.43
N THR A 11 17.90 -19.51 18.57
CA THR A 11 16.83 -19.85 19.53
C THR A 11 17.28 -19.58 20.96
N LYS A 12 18.51 -19.98 21.35
CA LYS A 12 19.04 -19.71 22.70
C LYS A 12 19.21 -18.22 22.95
N VAL A 13 19.68 -17.48 21.94
CA VAL A 13 19.80 -16.01 22.00
C VAL A 13 18.44 -15.36 22.18
N TYR A 14 17.42 -15.83 21.45
CA TYR A 14 16.05 -15.35 21.59
C TYR A 14 15.50 -15.55 23.00
N GLU A 15 15.63 -16.76 23.56
CA GLU A 15 15.15 -17.05 24.92
C GLU A 15 15.86 -16.22 25.98
N ALA A 16 17.19 -16.06 25.90
CA ALA A 16 17.93 -15.19 26.82
C ALA A 16 17.47 -13.72 26.75
N TRP A 17 17.22 -13.20 25.55
CA TRP A 17 16.69 -11.84 25.38
C TRP A 17 15.23 -11.70 25.83
N LYS A 18 14.44 -12.76 25.70
CA LYS A 18 13.07 -12.81 26.23
C LYS A 18 13.08 -12.78 27.75
N GLU A 19 13.96 -13.52 28.41
CA GLU A 19 14.16 -13.45 29.85
C GLU A 19 14.57 -12.06 30.33
N MET A 20 15.51 -11.42 29.61
CA MET A 20 15.92 -10.05 29.90
C MET A 20 14.75 -9.07 29.74
N LEU A 21 13.97 -9.16 28.65
CA LEU A 21 12.79 -8.31 28.47
C LEU A 21 11.74 -8.55 29.56
N ASN A 22 11.55 -9.80 30.00
CA ASN A 22 10.66 -10.15 31.12
C ASN A 22 11.18 -9.61 32.47
N ALA A 23 12.50 -9.52 32.67
CA ALA A 23 13.09 -8.87 33.83
C ALA A 23 12.82 -7.35 33.80
N LEU A 24 12.99 -6.69 32.65
CA LEU A 24 12.64 -5.29 32.48
C LEU A 24 11.15 -5.05 32.74
N HIS A 25 10.27 -5.88 32.17
CA HIS A 25 8.83 -5.83 32.43
C HIS A 25 8.53 -5.88 33.93
N ARG A 26 9.15 -6.82 34.66
CA ARG A 26 8.99 -6.94 36.13
C ARG A 26 9.52 -5.71 36.87
N GLY A 27 10.62 -5.10 36.39
CA GLY A 27 11.16 -3.83 36.87
C GLY A 27 10.10 -2.71 36.88
N TYR A 28 9.36 -2.60 35.79
CA TYR A 28 8.32 -1.57 35.65
C TYR A 28 7.04 -1.86 36.44
N THR A 29 6.65 -3.13 36.61
CA THR A 29 5.44 -3.48 37.36
C THR A 29 5.65 -3.52 38.86
N ASN A 30 6.79 -4.04 39.31
CA ASN A 30 6.99 -4.41 40.72
C ASN A 30 8.00 -3.50 41.44
N TYR A 31 8.92 -2.88 40.69
CA TYR A 31 10.07 -2.16 41.26
C TYR A 31 10.13 -0.69 40.85
N GLY A 32 9.10 -0.17 40.20
CA GLY A 32 8.93 1.27 39.93
C GLY A 32 10.00 1.89 39.03
N PHE A 33 10.48 1.18 38.02
CA PHE A 33 11.49 1.72 37.09
C PHE A 33 11.09 3.08 36.50
N GLU A 34 12.02 4.04 36.59
CA GLU A 34 11.83 5.40 36.12
C GLU A 34 11.96 5.53 34.59
N ALA A 35 11.46 6.65 34.05
CA ALA A 35 11.37 6.89 32.61
C ALA A 35 12.72 6.92 31.87
N TRP A 36 13.84 7.21 32.53
CA TRP A 36 15.15 7.17 31.89
C TRP A 36 15.52 5.76 31.39
N THR A 37 14.85 4.71 31.88
CA THR A 37 15.03 3.33 31.45
C THR A 37 14.20 2.93 30.21
N ILE A 38 13.35 3.83 29.68
CA ILE A 38 12.51 3.56 28.49
C ILE A 38 13.35 3.13 27.27
N PRO A 39 14.51 3.76 26.96
CA PRO A 39 15.39 3.30 25.90
C PRO A 39 15.84 1.85 26.08
N CYS A 40 16.01 1.37 27.31
CA CYS A 40 16.41 -0.02 27.59
C CYS A 40 15.31 -1.00 27.17
N ILE A 41 14.04 -0.71 27.49
CA ILE A 41 12.91 -1.50 26.97
C ILE A 41 12.90 -1.48 25.45
N TYR A 42 13.04 -0.31 24.83
CA TYR A 42 12.99 -0.20 23.38
C TYR A 42 14.10 -1.03 22.70
N VAL A 43 15.34 -0.96 23.21
CA VAL A 43 16.47 -1.74 22.71
C VAL A 43 16.22 -3.24 22.95
N GLY A 44 15.74 -3.62 24.14
CA GLY A 44 15.25 -4.95 24.49
C GLY A 44 14.30 -5.53 23.46
N ALA A 45 13.18 -4.83 23.26
CA ALA A 45 12.11 -5.17 22.33
C ALA A 45 12.59 -5.21 20.86
N LYS A 46 13.39 -4.23 20.44
CA LYS A 46 13.92 -4.15 19.07
C LYS A 46 14.82 -5.34 18.77
N ASN A 47 15.73 -5.68 19.67
CA ASN A 47 16.66 -6.79 19.50
C ASN A 47 15.94 -8.14 19.59
N LEU A 48 15.00 -8.29 20.53
CA LEU A 48 14.15 -9.49 20.62
C LEU A 48 13.48 -9.78 19.27
N ARG A 49 12.91 -8.77 18.62
CA ARG A 49 12.32 -8.91 17.27
C ARG A 49 13.34 -9.34 16.22
N ILE A 50 14.56 -8.79 16.24
CA ILE A 50 15.61 -9.19 15.29
C ILE A 50 16.01 -10.65 15.52
N PHE A 51 16.16 -11.07 16.77
CA PHE A 51 16.53 -12.43 17.11
C PHE A 51 15.42 -13.43 16.81
N ALA A 52 14.16 -13.07 17.01
CA ALA A 52 13.01 -13.86 16.59
C ALA A 52 13.08 -14.17 15.09
N ILE A 53 13.28 -13.14 14.25
CA ILE A 53 13.40 -13.30 12.80
C ILE A 53 14.58 -14.21 12.42
N LYS A 54 15.72 -14.09 13.13
CA LYS A 54 16.90 -14.93 12.86
C LYS A 54 16.69 -16.38 13.31
N ALA A 55 16.03 -16.59 14.45
CA ALA A 55 15.73 -17.91 14.99
C ALA A 55 14.72 -18.66 14.11
N ASP A 56 13.64 -18.00 13.68
CA ASP A 56 12.66 -18.58 12.77
C ASP A 56 13.31 -18.93 11.41
N ARG A 57 14.19 -18.06 10.89
CA ARG A 57 14.98 -18.37 9.68
C ARG A 57 15.88 -19.58 9.84
N GLN A 58 16.62 -19.68 10.96
CA GLN A 58 17.50 -20.81 11.23
C GLN A 58 16.70 -22.11 11.32
N ARG A 59 15.55 -22.09 12.01
CA ARG A 59 14.65 -23.25 12.10
C ARG A 59 14.16 -23.68 10.73
N ASN A 60 13.70 -22.72 9.91
CA ASN A 60 13.16 -23.00 8.58
C ASN A 60 14.25 -23.51 7.61
N SER A 61 15.50 -23.06 7.74
CA SER A 61 16.60 -23.61 6.94
C SER A 61 16.93 -25.05 7.31
N SER A 62 16.90 -25.39 8.60
CA SER A 62 17.16 -26.75 9.07
C SER A 62 16.00 -27.69 8.71
N SER A 63 14.75 -27.26 8.84
CA SER A 63 13.58 -28.09 8.48
C SER A 63 13.46 -28.35 6.98
N THR A 64 13.96 -27.45 6.13
CA THR A 64 13.95 -27.66 4.66
C THR A 64 14.95 -28.76 4.23
N GLN A 65 15.98 -29.04 5.02
CA GLN A 65 16.89 -30.18 4.77
C GLN A 65 16.27 -31.53 5.14
N ASP A 66 15.37 -31.58 6.14
CA ASP A 66 14.80 -32.83 6.66
C ASP A 66 13.49 -33.25 5.96
N ASN A 67 12.78 -32.34 5.29
CA ASN A 67 11.41 -32.56 4.80
C ASN A 67 11.23 -32.63 3.27
N ALA A 68 12.26 -33.00 2.50
CA ALA A 68 12.17 -33.15 1.04
C ALA A 68 11.17 -34.24 0.54
N GLY A 69 10.47 -34.94 1.43
CA GLY A 69 9.65 -36.12 1.11
C GLY A 69 8.14 -36.05 1.35
N MET A 70 7.56 -35.01 1.94
CA MET A 70 6.12 -35.03 2.25
C MET A 70 5.46 -33.65 2.17
N SER A 71 4.67 -33.39 1.13
CA SER A 71 3.65 -32.33 1.14
C SER A 71 2.52 -32.63 0.16
N PHE A 72 1.42 -33.21 0.67
CA PHE A 72 0.09 -33.16 0.06
C PHE A 72 -0.99 -33.36 1.16
N GLN A 73 -1.36 -32.27 1.85
CA GLN A 73 -2.67 -31.98 2.49
C GLN A 73 -2.53 -30.63 3.23
N ASP A 74 -3.22 -29.55 2.85
CA ASP A 74 -4.66 -29.18 2.98
C ASP A 74 -4.92 -28.31 4.24
N ASP A 75 -5.36 -27.06 4.01
CA ASP A 75 -5.94 -26.06 4.92
C ASP A 75 -5.28 -25.68 6.28
N PHE A 76 -3.97 -25.87 6.44
CA PHE A 76 -3.21 -25.28 7.57
C PHE A 76 -2.43 -24.04 7.10
N ASP A 77 -2.58 -22.88 7.76
CA ASP A 77 -1.77 -21.68 7.47
C ASP A 77 -0.26 -22.02 7.55
N PRO A 78 0.44 -22.17 6.41
CA PRO A 78 1.81 -22.68 6.39
C PRO A 78 2.81 -21.68 6.99
N GLU A 79 2.39 -20.44 7.25
CA GLU A 79 3.23 -19.41 7.86
C GLU A 79 3.23 -19.44 9.39
N SER A 80 2.19 -19.96 10.05
CA SER A 80 2.10 -19.94 11.52
C SER A 80 3.13 -20.87 12.18
N GLY A 81 3.41 -22.03 11.57
CA GLY A 81 4.52 -22.90 12.00
C GLY A 81 5.92 -22.35 11.70
N LYS A 82 6.05 -21.48 10.69
CA LYS A 82 7.34 -20.93 10.23
C LYS A 82 7.83 -19.74 11.05
N ASN A 83 6.93 -19.03 11.74
CA ASN A 83 7.22 -17.77 12.44
C ASN A 83 6.93 -17.84 13.96
N GLN A 84 7.09 -19.01 14.57
CA GLN A 84 6.73 -19.25 15.97
C GLN A 84 7.38 -18.26 16.96
N GLN A 85 8.66 -17.94 16.80
CA GLN A 85 9.36 -17.01 17.69
C GLN A 85 8.95 -15.57 17.45
N LEU A 86 8.64 -15.20 16.21
CA LEU A 86 8.14 -13.87 15.89
C LEU A 86 6.71 -13.65 16.40
N GLU A 87 5.86 -14.68 16.39
CA GLU A 87 4.54 -14.66 17.04
C GLU A 87 4.64 -14.53 18.56
N ASP A 88 5.54 -15.28 19.20
CA ASP A 88 5.84 -15.10 20.63
C ASP A 88 6.38 -13.69 20.92
N CYS A 89 7.28 -13.17 20.09
CA CYS A 89 7.76 -11.80 20.20
C CYS A 89 6.60 -10.79 20.11
N ALA A 90 5.63 -11.00 19.21
CA ALA A 90 4.46 -10.13 19.12
C ALA A 90 3.65 -10.15 20.42
N ARG A 91 3.45 -11.33 21.04
CA ARG A 91 2.79 -11.46 22.35
C ARG A 91 3.54 -10.71 23.44
N GLN A 92 4.88 -10.83 23.50
CA GLN A 92 5.70 -10.08 24.46
C GLN A 92 5.57 -8.56 24.25
N LEU A 93 5.60 -8.09 22.99
CA LEU A 93 5.44 -6.67 22.68
C LEU A 93 4.05 -6.14 23.05
N ASN A 94 2.98 -6.91 22.87
CA ASN A 94 1.63 -6.52 23.33
C ASN A 94 1.56 -6.38 24.85
N ARG A 95 2.19 -7.32 25.56
CA ARG A 95 2.29 -7.25 27.02
C ARG A 95 2.99 -5.96 27.46
N MET A 96 4.09 -5.60 26.79
CA MET A 96 4.79 -4.33 27.02
C MET A 96 3.95 -3.09 26.67
N PHE A 97 3.10 -3.18 25.64
CA PHE A 97 2.18 -2.10 25.27
C PHE A 97 1.08 -1.90 26.33
N GLN A 98 0.51 -2.98 26.87
CA GLN A 98 -0.50 -2.94 27.95
C GLN A 98 0.10 -2.45 29.28
N LEU A 99 1.40 -2.69 29.47
CA LEU A 99 2.21 -2.25 30.59
C LEU A 99 2.52 -0.77 30.67
N ALA A 100 1.94 0.06 29.81
CA ALA A 100 2.14 1.49 29.86
C ALA A 100 1.00 2.21 30.61
N PRO A 101 0.76 2.01 31.94
CA PRO A 101 -0.22 2.78 32.67
C PRO A 101 0.31 4.16 33.08
N LEU A 102 -0.48 5.16 32.67
CA LEU A 102 -0.89 6.44 33.30
C LEU A 102 0.10 7.42 33.93
N GLU A 103 1.27 7.05 34.43
CA GLU A 103 2.24 8.05 34.88
C GLU A 103 2.86 8.77 33.68
N GLU A 104 2.84 10.12 33.71
CA GLU A 104 3.15 11.01 32.58
C GLU A 104 4.44 10.64 31.83
N SER A 105 5.43 10.11 32.53
CA SER A 105 6.77 9.83 32.03
C SER A 105 6.87 8.50 31.25
N ARG A 106 6.00 7.51 31.51
CA ARG A 106 6.04 6.18 30.85
C ARG A 106 5.31 6.15 29.50
N LYS A 107 4.44 7.14 29.25
CA LYS A 107 3.73 7.33 27.98
C LYS A 107 4.67 7.62 26.80
N TRP A 108 5.87 8.14 27.08
CA TRP A 108 6.93 8.42 26.11
C TRP A 108 7.57 7.18 25.48
N GLY A 109 7.28 5.97 25.97
CA GLY A 109 7.73 4.71 25.35
C GLY A 109 6.73 4.09 24.38
N ILE A 110 5.45 4.52 24.41
CA ILE A 110 4.36 3.78 23.76
C ILE A 110 4.51 3.73 22.25
N TYR A 111 4.76 4.87 21.59
CA TYR A 111 4.89 4.90 20.13
C TYR A 111 6.07 4.10 19.61
N TYR A 112 7.14 3.95 20.40
CA TYR A 112 8.27 3.08 20.05
C TYR A 112 7.85 1.61 20.00
N ILE A 113 7.09 1.16 21.01
CA ILE A 113 6.57 -0.21 21.06
C ILE A 113 5.51 -0.45 19.98
N VAL A 114 4.61 0.50 19.78
CA VAL A 114 3.60 0.48 18.69
C VAL A 114 4.26 0.34 17.33
N ASN A 115 5.34 1.09 17.05
CA ASN A 115 6.08 0.97 15.81
C ASN A 115 6.80 -0.39 15.66
N LEU A 116 7.25 -0.99 16.76
CA LEU A 116 7.78 -2.35 16.73
C LEU A 116 6.68 -3.39 16.49
N LEU A 117 5.50 -3.22 17.10
CA LEU A 117 4.33 -4.07 16.88
C LEU A 117 3.87 -4.01 15.42
N PHE A 118 3.73 -2.82 14.84
CA PHE A 118 3.45 -2.67 13.41
C PHE A 118 4.47 -3.45 12.57
N LYS A 119 5.76 -3.22 12.79
CA LYS A 119 6.84 -3.92 12.08
C LYS A 119 6.74 -5.44 12.22
N THR A 120 6.29 -5.94 13.37
CA THR A 120 6.13 -7.38 13.62
C THR A 120 4.88 -7.93 12.94
N TYR A 121 3.71 -7.31 13.11
CA TYR A 121 2.46 -7.75 12.50
C TYR A 121 2.48 -7.72 10.97
N PHE A 122 3.04 -6.67 10.38
CA PHE A 122 3.20 -6.62 8.93
C PHE A 122 4.18 -7.69 8.42
N LYS A 123 5.13 -8.13 9.25
CA LYS A 123 6.06 -9.21 8.90
C LYS A 123 5.42 -10.60 9.03
N LEU A 124 4.49 -10.76 9.97
CA LEU A 124 3.68 -11.96 10.22
C LEU A 124 2.47 -12.07 9.28
N ASN A 125 2.31 -11.17 8.30
CA ASN A 125 1.12 -11.09 7.44
C ASN A 125 -0.20 -10.74 8.19
N SER A 126 -0.21 -10.69 9.52
CA SER A 126 -1.39 -10.37 10.35
C SER A 126 -1.61 -8.86 10.57
N ALA A 127 -1.58 -8.05 9.50
CA ALA A 127 -1.71 -6.60 9.60
C ALA A 127 -3.01 -6.14 10.30
N SER A 128 -4.08 -6.92 10.18
CA SER A 128 -5.38 -6.70 10.82
C SER A 128 -5.31 -6.60 12.36
N LEU A 129 -4.37 -7.30 13.00
CA LEU A 129 -4.16 -7.23 14.46
C LEU A 129 -3.72 -5.84 14.92
N SER A 130 -3.11 -5.06 14.03
CA SER A 130 -2.71 -3.68 14.31
C SER A 130 -3.92 -2.78 14.58
N LYS A 131 -5.13 -3.13 14.12
CA LYS A 131 -6.35 -2.37 14.38
C LYS A 131 -6.71 -2.36 15.87
N ASN A 132 -6.56 -3.49 16.55
CA ASN A 132 -6.85 -3.59 17.98
C ASN A 132 -5.92 -2.67 18.77
N MET A 133 -4.64 -2.66 18.41
CA MET A 133 -3.66 -1.74 18.98
C MET A 133 -4.01 -0.27 18.71
N LEU A 134 -4.41 0.10 17.49
CA LEU A 134 -4.82 1.46 17.16
C LEU A 134 -6.09 1.91 17.90
N LYS A 135 -7.06 1.00 18.08
CA LYS A 135 -8.26 1.26 18.89
C LYS A 135 -7.89 1.51 20.35
N SER A 136 -7.05 0.66 20.95
CA SER A 136 -6.56 0.85 22.31
C SER A 136 -5.80 2.17 22.47
N LEU A 137 -4.98 2.53 21.48
CA LEU A 137 -4.26 3.80 21.45
C LEU A 137 -5.22 4.99 21.38
N THR A 138 -6.30 4.89 20.59
CA THR A 138 -7.30 5.95 20.43
C THR A 138 -8.16 6.13 21.69
N ALA A 139 -8.54 5.03 22.34
CA ALA A 139 -9.25 5.07 23.63
C ALA A 139 -8.42 5.73 24.74
N GLY A 140 -7.10 5.51 24.74
CA GLY A 140 -6.16 6.13 25.68
C GLY A 140 -5.60 7.50 25.29
N ARG A 141 -6.09 8.13 24.20
CA ARG A 141 -5.54 9.40 23.69
C ARG A 141 -5.67 10.57 24.66
N GLY A 142 -6.73 10.60 25.47
CA GLY A 142 -6.97 11.70 26.42
C GLY A 142 -5.83 11.90 27.42
N ASP A 143 -5.12 10.81 27.73
CA ASP A 143 -4.03 10.82 28.69
C ASP A 143 -2.64 10.81 28.02
N MET A 144 -2.52 10.67 26.69
CA MET A 144 -1.23 10.45 26.01
C MET A 144 -0.67 11.73 25.39
N PRO A 145 0.65 11.98 25.46
CA PRO A 145 1.26 13.04 24.67
C PRO A 145 0.95 12.84 23.18
N GLY A 146 0.64 13.94 22.49
CA GLY A 146 0.38 13.91 21.06
C GLY A 146 1.57 13.32 20.28
N LEU A 147 1.29 12.79 19.09
CA LEU A 147 2.32 12.20 18.23
C LEU A 147 3.45 13.19 17.91
N ASP A 148 3.13 14.48 17.88
CA ASP A 148 4.04 15.60 17.66
C ASP A 148 5.14 15.72 18.73
N ALA A 149 4.89 15.27 19.95
CA ALA A 149 5.88 15.24 21.03
C ALA A 149 7.02 14.23 20.81
N PHE A 150 6.85 13.30 19.86
CA PHE A 150 7.82 12.22 19.61
C PHE A 150 8.81 12.60 18.51
N PRO A 151 10.00 11.96 18.44
CA PRO A 151 10.92 12.21 17.35
C PRO A 151 10.29 11.95 15.99
N LYS A 152 10.57 12.82 15.00
CA LYS A 152 10.01 12.74 13.64
C LYS A 152 10.14 11.34 13.01
N SER A 153 11.22 10.61 13.31
CA SER A 153 11.42 9.24 12.82
C SER A 153 10.35 8.25 13.31
N GLN A 154 9.86 8.41 14.55
CA GLN A 154 8.77 7.61 15.10
C GLN A 154 7.43 8.04 14.52
N GLN A 155 7.23 9.36 14.33
CA GLN A 155 6.02 9.90 13.71
C GLN A 155 5.84 9.38 12.27
N VAL A 156 6.91 9.45 11.46
CA VAL A 156 6.93 8.94 10.08
C VAL A 156 6.62 7.45 10.04
N THR A 157 7.24 6.66 10.93
CA THR A 157 7.00 5.20 10.98
C THR A 157 5.55 4.89 11.33
N PHE A 158 5.00 5.59 12.33
CA PHE A 158 3.61 5.41 12.75
C PHE A 158 2.65 5.77 11.61
N LYS A 159 2.81 6.95 11.00
CA LYS A 159 1.97 7.44 9.91
C LYS A 159 2.07 6.56 8.65
N TYR A 160 3.25 6.03 8.36
CA TYR A 160 3.43 5.07 7.28
C TYR A 160 2.58 3.82 7.49
N TYR A 161 2.68 3.16 8.65
CA TYR A 161 1.92 1.94 8.91
C TYR A 161 0.41 2.16 9.04
N GLU A 162 0.00 3.29 9.62
CA GLU A 162 -1.40 3.72 9.67
C GLU A 162 -1.96 3.90 8.24
N GLY A 163 -1.20 4.54 7.36
CA GLY A 163 -1.57 4.70 5.94
C GLY A 163 -1.64 3.36 5.21
N VAL A 164 -0.62 2.50 5.34
CA VAL A 164 -0.64 1.17 4.70
C VAL A 164 -1.78 0.31 5.24
N LEU A 165 -2.15 0.42 6.51
CA LEU A 165 -3.30 -0.31 7.04
C LEU A 165 -4.61 0.13 6.35
N HIS A 166 -4.84 1.43 6.22
CA HIS A 166 -5.99 1.94 5.47
C HIS A 166 -5.94 1.58 3.98
N PHE A 167 -4.74 1.51 3.38
CA PHE A 167 -4.56 1.01 2.03
C PHE A 167 -5.08 -0.42 1.86
N LEU A 168 -4.74 -1.31 2.80
CA LEU A 168 -5.20 -2.70 2.80
C LEU A 168 -6.69 -2.86 3.09
N GLU A 169 -7.32 -1.86 3.70
CA GLU A 169 -8.77 -1.78 3.91
C GLU A 169 -9.50 -1.11 2.74
N GLU A 170 -8.79 -0.79 1.66
CA GLU A 170 -9.29 -0.04 0.50
C GLU A 170 -9.82 1.37 0.84
N ASN A 171 -9.49 1.90 2.02
CA ASN A 171 -9.76 3.30 2.36
C ASN A 171 -8.63 4.19 1.83
N TYR A 172 -8.64 4.41 0.52
CA TYR A 172 -7.56 5.14 -0.17
C TYR A 172 -7.46 6.61 0.22
N VAL A 173 -8.56 7.25 0.62
CA VAL A 173 -8.59 8.66 1.03
C VAL A 173 -7.82 8.87 2.34
N GLU A 174 -8.12 8.06 3.37
CA GLU A 174 -7.37 8.15 4.62
C GLU A 174 -5.93 7.67 4.44
N SER A 175 -5.72 6.60 3.65
CA SER A 175 -4.37 6.13 3.31
C SER A 175 -3.51 7.24 2.70
N GLU A 176 -4.02 7.95 1.69
CA GLU A 176 -3.33 9.08 1.06
C GLU A 176 -2.99 10.17 2.08
N ARG A 177 -3.93 10.53 2.96
CA ARG A 177 -3.70 11.56 4.00
C ARG A 177 -2.56 11.16 4.95
N HIS A 178 -2.57 9.93 5.44
CA HIS A 178 -1.54 9.43 6.37
C HIS A 178 -0.18 9.26 5.68
N LEU A 179 -0.15 8.70 4.47
CA LEU A 179 1.09 8.52 3.69
C LEU A 179 1.69 9.86 3.24
N THR A 180 0.87 10.85 2.87
CA THR A 180 1.32 12.22 2.57
C THR A 180 1.95 12.88 3.80
N THR A 181 1.33 12.69 4.97
CA THR A 181 1.90 13.16 6.23
C THR A 181 3.25 12.49 6.50
N ALA A 182 3.36 11.18 6.31
CA ALA A 182 4.60 10.43 6.47
C ALA A 182 5.68 10.92 5.47
N TRP A 183 5.30 11.20 4.22
CA TRP A 183 6.18 11.73 3.19
C TRP A 183 6.77 13.08 3.57
N ASN A 184 5.92 14.01 4.01
CA ASN A 184 6.33 15.37 4.38
C ASN A 184 7.22 15.41 5.63
N LEU A 185 6.98 14.51 6.59
CA LEU A 185 7.80 14.40 7.80
C LEU A 185 9.11 13.62 7.57
N CYS A 186 9.22 12.85 6.49
CA CYS A 186 10.37 11.99 6.22
C CYS A 186 11.62 12.81 5.89
N HIS A 187 12.74 12.46 6.53
CA HIS A 187 14.01 13.15 6.29
C HIS A 187 14.43 13.04 4.83
N LYS A 188 15.00 14.12 4.28
CA LYS A 188 15.39 14.19 2.86
C LYS A 188 16.35 13.07 2.44
N ASP A 189 17.28 12.71 3.32
CA ASP A 189 18.31 11.68 3.06
C ASP A 189 17.82 10.25 3.33
N ALA A 190 16.61 10.08 3.89
CA ALA A 190 16.03 8.76 4.17
C ALA A 190 15.39 8.15 2.91
N MET A 191 16.19 7.99 1.85
CA MET A 191 15.73 7.60 0.50
C MET A 191 14.94 6.29 0.49
N ARG A 192 15.41 5.28 1.24
CA ARG A 192 14.69 4.01 1.35
C ARG A 192 13.30 4.15 1.99
N ASN A 193 13.16 4.99 3.00
CA ASN A 193 11.87 5.20 3.66
C ASN A 193 10.92 5.97 2.74
N LYS A 194 11.45 6.96 2.03
CA LYS A 194 10.72 7.68 0.97
C LYS A 194 10.23 6.74 -0.12
N GLU A 195 11.08 5.82 -0.57
CA GLU A 195 10.72 4.79 -1.56
C GLU A 195 9.57 3.91 -1.08
N LEU A 196 9.61 3.47 0.19
CA LEU A 196 8.53 2.68 0.81
C LEU A 196 7.21 3.47 0.87
N ILE A 197 7.26 4.75 1.25
CA ILE A 197 6.07 5.60 1.28
C ILE A 197 5.48 5.76 -0.13
N LEU A 198 6.32 6.08 -1.12
CA LEU A 198 5.89 6.26 -2.51
C LEU A 198 5.27 5.00 -3.12
N THR A 199 5.75 3.82 -2.72
CA THR A 199 5.21 2.54 -3.17
C THR A 199 3.70 2.42 -2.97
N TYR A 200 3.16 3.00 -1.89
CA TYR A 200 1.72 3.01 -1.58
C TYR A 200 1.05 4.34 -1.94
N LEU A 201 1.77 5.45 -1.84
CA LEU A 201 1.23 6.78 -2.13
C LEU A 201 0.92 6.97 -3.63
N ILE A 202 1.73 6.39 -4.52
CA ILE A 202 1.51 6.47 -5.98
C ILE A 202 0.18 5.79 -6.37
N PRO A 203 -0.09 4.52 -6.01
CA PRO A 203 -1.39 3.91 -6.28
C PRO A 203 -2.58 4.65 -5.62
N CYS A 204 -2.40 5.20 -4.41
CA CYS A 204 -3.44 6.04 -3.78
C CYS A 204 -3.82 7.22 -4.66
N HIS A 205 -2.84 8.06 -5.04
CA HIS A 205 -3.08 9.23 -5.88
C HIS A 205 -3.67 8.87 -7.24
N LEU A 206 -3.27 7.73 -7.81
CA LEU A 206 -3.85 7.22 -9.06
C LEU A 206 -5.36 6.98 -8.94
N LEU A 207 -5.85 6.48 -7.80
CA LEU A 207 -7.27 6.20 -7.62
C LEU A 207 -8.09 7.38 -7.09
N THR A 208 -7.52 8.20 -6.21
CA THR A 208 -8.26 9.28 -5.55
C THR A 208 -8.28 10.56 -6.38
N THR A 209 -7.15 10.92 -6.98
CA THR A 209 -6.97 12.18 -7.70
C THR A 209 -6.70 11.98 -9.19
N HIS A 210 -6.55 10.73 -9.64
CA HIS A 210 -6.16 10.37 -10.99
C HIS A 210 -4.84 11.03 -11.44
N THR A 211 -3.95 11.32 -10.49
CA THR A 211 -2.65 11.94 -10.76
C THR A 211 -1.57 10.88 -10.88
N LEU A 212 -0.62 11.12 -11.80
CA LEU A 212 0.50 10.23 -12.06
C LEU A 212 1.80 10.86 -11.58
N PRO A 213 2.77 10.07 -11.07
CA PRO A 213 4.05 10.59 -10.67
C PRO A 213 4.77 11.24 -11.86
N THR A 214 5.47 12.34 -11.58
CA THR A 214 6.33 13.00 -12.56
C THR A 214 7.65 12.23 -12.69
N GLN A 215 8.31 12.35 -13.85
CA GLN A 215 9.62 11.73 -14.06
C GLN A 215 10.63 12.22 -13.01
N LYS A 216 10.64 13.53 -12.73
CA LYS A 216 11.47 14.15 -11.67
C LYS A 216 11.25 13.56 -10.29
N LEU A 217 10.02 13.17 -9.94
CA LEU A 217 9.74 12.53 -8.66
C LEU A 217 10.35 11.11 -8.58
N LEU A 218 10.35 10.37 -9.69
CA LEU A 218 10.84 8.99 -9.74
C LEU A 218 12.35 8.91 -10.01
N GLU A 219 12.97 9.93 -10.62
CA GLU A 219 14.41 10.01 -10.95
C GLU A 219 15.34 9.50 -9.83
N PRO A 220 15.14 9.85 -8.55
CA PRO A 220 16.00 9.37 -7.46
C PRO A 220 15.79 7.90 -7.05
N TYR A 221 14.76 7.23 -7.58
CA TYR A 221 14.31 5.89 -7.17
C TYR A 221 14.26 4.92 -8.37
N PRO A 222 15.38 4.30 -8.76
CA PRO A 222 15.46 3.44 -9.95
C PRO A 222 14.47 2.26 -9.94
N ARG A 223 14.24 1.67 -8.77
CA ARG A 223 13.29 0.55 -8.62
C ARG A 223 11.85 1.00 -8.85
N LEU A 224 11.45 2.16 -8.32
CA LEU A 224 10.13 2.72 -8.57
C LEU A 224 9.95 3.15 -10.03
N GLN A 225 11.01 3.67 -10.67
CA GLN A 225 10.95 3.96 -12.11
C GLN A 225 10.66 2.69 -12.91
N LYS A 226 11.40 1.60 -12.66
CA LYS A 226 11.17 0.33 -13.38
C LYS A 226 9.73 -0.17 -13.22
N LEU A 227 9.17 -0.06 -12.00
CA LEU A 227 7.83 -0.56 -11.70
C LEU A 227 6.71 0.35 -12.24
N PHE A 228 6.77 1.66 -11.99
CA PHE A 228 5.65 2.56 -12.25
C PHE A 228 5.72 3.28 -13.59
N ARG A 229 6.91 3.47 -14.18
CA ARG A 229 7.04 4.25 -15.42
C ARG A 229 6.27 3.64 -16.60
N PRO A 230 6.38 2.33 -16.89
CA PRO A 230 5.62 1.71 -17.97
C PRO A 230 4.10 1.90 -17.78
N LEU A 231 3.59 1.64 -16.57
CA LEU A 231 2.17 1.84 -16.24
C LEU A 231 1.73 3.30 -16.44
N CYS A 232 2.52 4.26 -15.95
CA CYS A 232 2.21 5.68 -16.08
C CYS A 232 2.19 6.14 -17.53
N ASP A 233 3.12 5.67 -18.35
CA ASP A 233 3.21 6.03 -19.76
C ASP A 233 2.02 5.42 -20.54
N SER A 234 1.68 4.16 -20.28
CA SER A 234 0.50 3.50 -20.86
C SER A 234 -0.80 4.22 -20.46
N ILE A 235 -0.98 4.61 -19.19
CA ILE A 235 -2.16 5.38 -18.75
C ILE A 235 -2.24 6.74 -19.45
N LYS A 236 -1.12 7.48 -19.54
CA LYS A 236 -1.09 8.79 -20.22
C LYS A 236 -1.44 8.66 -21.70
N LYS A 237 -0.94 7.61 -22.36
CA LYS A 237 -1.23 7.34 -23.76
C LYS A 237 -2.61 6.70 -23.98
N GLY A 238 -3.23 6.14 -22.96
CA GLY A 238 -4.48 5.38 -23.11
C GLY A 238 -4.27 4.06 -23.86
N GLU A 239 -3.10 3.44 -23.71
CA GLU A 239 -2.77 2.16 -24.33
C GLU A 239 -3.09 1.02 -23.36
N LEU A 240 -4.24 0.35 -23.56
CA LEU A 240 -4.73 -0.69 -22.64
C LEU A 240 -3.86 -1.94 -22.66
N HIS A 241 -3.49 -2.44 -23.83
CA HIS A 241 -2.65 -3.64 -23.94
C HIS A 241 -1.26 -3.43 -23.33
N ALA A 242 -0.64 -2.27 -23.58
CA ALA A 242 0.64 -1.92 -22.97
C ALA A 242 0.54 -1.76 -21.44
N PHE A 243 -0.63 -1.35 -20.92
CA PHE A 243 -0.89 -1.33 -19.49
C PHE A 243 -0.97 -2.75 -18.92
N ASP A 244 -1.75 -3.63 -19.57
CA ASP A 244 -1.95 -5.02 -19.15
C ASP A 244 -0.61 -5.79 -19.13
N LEU A 245 0.22 -5.63 -20.18
CA LEU A 245 1.57 -6.20 -20.24
C LEU A 245 2.49 -5.66 -19.12
N ALA A 246 2.51 -4.35 -18.91
CA ALA A 246 3.33 -3.74 -17.87
C ALA A 246 2.91 -4.19 -16.45
N LEU A 247 1.62 -4.45 -16.24
CA LEU A 247 1.10 -4.96 -14.98
C LEU A 247 1.54 -6.41 -14.76
N GLN A 248 1.47 -7.24 -15.81
CA GLN A 248 1.89 -8.64 -15.79
C GLN A 248 3.41 -8.80 -15.59
N GLU A 249 4.23 -8.02 -16.29
CA GLU A 249 5.70 -8.08 -16.18
C GLU A 249 6.23 -7.81 -14.76
N ALA A 250 5.48 -7.03 -13.97
CA ALA A 250 5.85 -6.65 -12.60
C ALA A 250 4.92 -7.27 -11.54
N GLU A 251 4.11 -8.28 -11.91
CA GLU A 251 3.10 -8.92 -11.06
C GLU A 251 3.69 -9.39 -9.72
N ASP A 252 4.76 -10.19 -9.74
CA ASP A 252 5.41 -10.72 -8.54
C ASP A 252 5.79 -9.61 -7.54
N GLU A 253 6.35 -8.51 -8.04
CA GLU A 253 6.79 -7.40 -7.22
C GLU A 253 5.59 -6.61 -6.65
N PHE A 254 4.49 -6.49 -7.40
CA PHE A 254 3.27 -5.83 -6.95
C PHE A 254 2.48 -6.68 -5.95
N VAL A 255 2.36 -7.99 -6.18
CA VAL A 255 1.71 -8.96 -5.28
C VAL A 255 2.45 -8.99 -3.95
N LYS A 256 3.78 -9.10 -3.97
CA LYS A 256 4.62 -9.07 -2.76
C LYS A 256 4.43 -7.81 -1.91
N ARG A 257 4.10 -6.68 -2.54
CA ARG A 257 3.82 -5.40 -1.87
C ARG A 257 2.35 -5.18 -1.55
N ARG A 258 1.46 -6.04 -2.04
CA ARG A 258 0.00 -5.92 -1.94
C ARG A 258 -0.56 -4.67 -2.61
N ILE A 259 0.01 -4.30 -3.75
CA ILE A 259 -0.46 -3.13 -4.53
C ILE A 259 -1.01 -3.52 -5.91
N TYR A 260 -0.96 -4.81 -6.27
CA TYR A 260 -1.38 -5.32 -7.58
C TYR A 260 -2.85 -4.97 -7.90
N LEU A 261 -3.80 -5.39 -7.04
CA LEU A 261 -5.23 -5.15 -7.25
C LEU A 261 -5.56 -3.64 -7.30
N THR A 262 -4.87 -2.84 -6.50
CA THR A 262 -5.04 -1.38 -6.52
C THR A 262 -4.55 -0.79 -7.84
N LEU A 263 -3.42 -1.27 -8.37
CA LEU A 263 -2.88 -0.82 -9.66
C LEU A 263 -3.76 -1.26 -10.83
N GLU A 264 -4.31 -2.47 -10.79
CA GLU A 264 -5.24 -3.00 -11.80
C GLU A 264 -6.44 -2.07 -12.02
N ARG A 265 -6.99 -1.48 -10.94
CA ARG A 265 -8.04 -0.46 -11.01
C ARG A 265 -7.62 0.79 -11.79
N GLY A 266 -6.33 1.05 -11.94
CA GLY A 266 -5.78 2.09 -12.81
C GLY A 266 -6.09 1.90 -14.28
N ARG A 267 -6.49 0.70 -14.71
CA ARG A 267 -6.92 0.41 -16.09
C ARG A 267 -8.13 1.24 -16.51
N ASP A 268 -9.05 1.52 -15.60
CA ASP A 268 -10.20 2.41 -15.85
C ASP A 268 -9.73 3.82 -16.27
N ILE A 269 -8.62 4.29 -15.69
CA ILE A 269 -8.06 5.61 -15.98
C ILE A 269 -7.39 5.62 -17.37
N ALA A 270 -6.71 4.54 -17.75
CA ALA A 270 -6.19 4.37 -19.09
C ALA A 270 -7.32 4.35 -20.13
N LEU A 271 -8.40 3.60 -19.86
CA LEU A 271 -9.59 3.54 -20.71
C LEU A 271 -10.24 4.92 -20.83
N ARG A 272 -10.42 5.64 -19.72
CA ARG A 272 -10.92 7.02 -19.74
C ARG A 272 -10.11 7.90 -20.70
N ASN A 273 -8.79 7.82 -20.63
CA ASN A 273 -7.90 8.64 -21.44
C ASN A 273 -8.00 8.27 -22.93
N LEU A 274 -8.18 6.99 -23.26
CA LEU A 274 -8.45 6.53 -24.63
C LEU A 274 -9.79 7.08 -25.15
N LEU A 275 -10.87 6.88 -24.41
CA LEU A 275 -12.21 7.36 -24.77
C LEU A 275 -12.24 8.89 -24.94
N ARG A 276 -11.52 9.60 -24.08
CA ARG A 276 -11.33 11.05 -24.20
C ARG A 276 -10.62 11.43 -25.50
N LYS A 277 -9.61 10.67 -25.93
CA LYS A 277 -8.93 10.93 -27.22
C LYS A 277 -9.87 10.73 -28.39
N VAL A 278 -10.70 9.69 -28.39
CA VAL A 278 -11.74 9.47 -29.42
C VAL A 278 -12.69 10.66 -29.48
N PHE A 279 -13.20 11.09 -28.32
CA PHE A 279 -14.07 12.28 -28.24
C PHE A 279 -13.40 13.55 -28.75
N ILE A 280 -12.09 13.72 -28.49
CA ILE A 280 -11.35 14.90 -28.96
C ILE A 280 -11.13 14.84 -30.47
N ALA A 281 -10.79 13.66 -31.00
CA ALA A 281 -10.55 13.42 -32.42
C ALA A 281 -11.81 13.62 -33.27
N GLY A 282 -13.00 13.36 -32.71
CA GLY A 282 -14.29 13.62 -33.37
C GLY A 282 -14.57 15.09 -33.70
N GLY A 283 -13.74 16.02 -33.22
CA GLY A 283 -13.75 17.42 -33.66
C GLY A 283 -14.94 18.24 -33.17
N PHE A 284 -15.31 19.25 -33.97
CA PHE A 284 -16.39 20.20 -33.68
C PHE A 284 -17.48 20.10 -34.75
N GLU A 285 -18.72 20.25 -34.32
CA GLU A 285 -19.85 20.40 -35.24
C GLU A 285 -19.80 21.81 -35.89
N PRO A 286 -20.22 21.93 -37.17
CA PRO A 286 -20.29 23.22 -37.84
C PRO A 286 -21.26 24.15 -37.09
N ALA A 287 -20.88 25.43 -36.99
CA ALA A 287 -21.69 26.43 -36.32
C ALA A 287 -23.06 26.53 -37.02
N LYS A 288 -24.14 26.47 -36.23
CA LYS A 288 -25.52 26.59 -36.75
C LYS A 288 -25.90 28.04 -37.09
N GLU A 289 -25.13 29.02 -36.60
CA GLU A 289 -25.34 30.45 -36.80
C GLU A 289 -23.99 31.15 -37.03
N ASP A 290 -23.97 32.18 -37.88
CA ASP A 290 -22.79 32.99 -38.16
C ASP A 290 -22.33 33.73 -36.89
N GLY A 291 -21.14 33.39 -36.40
CA GLY A 291 -20.53 33.98 -35.19
C GLY A 291 -20.66 33.15 -33.91
N ALA A 292 -21.36 32.01 -33.92
CA ALA A 292 -21.43 31.12 -32.77
C ALA A 292 -20.11 30.35 -32.56
N LYS A 293 -19.69 30.18 -31.30
CA LYS A 293 -18.51 29.36 -30.98
C LYS A 293 -18.75 27.91 -31.44
N PRO A 294 -17.80 27.28 -32.15
CA PRO A 294 -17.94 25.89 -32.60
C PRO A 294 -18.13 24.98 -31.38
N LEU A 295 -19.19 24.16 -31.42
CA LEU A 295 -19.51 23.23 -30.33
C LEU A 295 -18.86 21.88 -30.63
N ARG A 296 -18.24 21.28 -29.61
CA ARG A 296 -17.64 19.94 -29.76
C ARG A 296 -18.72 18.93 -30.13
N ARG A 297 -18.41 18.02 -31.05
CA ARG A 297 -19.32 16.94 -31.45
C ARG A 297 -19.61 16.04 -30.25
N THR A 298 -20.83 16.09 -29.72
CA THR A 298 -21.20 15.32 -28.52
C THR A 298 -21.83 13.98 -28.81
N ARG A 299 -22.25 13.73 -30.05
CA ARG A 299 -22.84 12.46 -30.49
C ARG A 299 -21.76 11.63 -31.18
N VAL A 300 -21.29 10.60 -30.50
CA VAL A 300 -20.20 9.74 -30.98
C VAL A 300 -20.76 8.32 -31.19
N PRO A 301 -20.70 7.77 -32.41
CA PRO A 301 -21.04 6.38 -32.70
C PRO A 301 -20.23 5.42 -31.82
N VAL A 302 -20.87 4.35 -31.37
CA VAL A 302 -20.21 3.29 -30.59
C VAL A 302 -19.06 2.68 -31.39
N ASP A 303 -19.21 2.56 -32.71
CA ASP A 303 -18.19 2.04 -33.63
C ASP A 303 -16.87 2.81 -33.59
N GLU A 304 -16.89 4.13 -33.32
CA GLU A 304 -15.65 4.91 -33.17
C GLU A 304 -14.88 4.49 -31.91
N PHE A 305 -15.58 4.16 -30.83
CA PHE A 305 -14.97 3.60 -29.62
C PHE A 305 -14.52 2.16 -29.84
N VAL A 306 -15.31 1.33 -30.54
CA VAL A 306 -14.94 -0.05 -30.89
C VAL A 306 -13.64 -0.08 -31.68
N ALA A 307 -13.53 0.76 -32.72
CA ALA A 307 -12.33 0.85 -33.53
C ALA A 307 -11.11 1.27 -32.69
N ALA A 308 -11.26 2.26 -31.82
CA ALA A 308 -10.16 2.76 -30.99
C ALA A 308 -9.67 1.73 -29.96
N ILE A 309 -10.59 1.05 -29.28
CA ILE A 309 -10.23 0.03 -28.28
C ILE A 309 -9.61 -1.18 -28.98
N SER A 310 -10.19 -1.63 -30.10
CA SER A 310 -9.71 -2.80 -30.82
C SER A 310 -8.34 -2.59 -31.47
N LEU A 311 -8.05 -1.37 -31.95
CA LEU A 311 -6.72 -1.00 -32.44
C LEU A 311 -5.67 -1.13 -31.32
N GLY A 312 -6.04 -0.75 -30.09
CA GLY A 312 -5.16 -0.78 -28.93
C GLY A 312 -5.00 -2.17 -28.30
N SER A 313 -6.04 -3.02 -28.34
CA SER A 313 -6.03 -4.37 -27.77
C SER A 313 -5.49 -5.44 -28.71
N GLN A 314 -5.24 -5.12 -29.99
CA GLN A 314 -4.90 -6.08 -31.05
C GLN A 314 -5.95 -7.20 -31.23
N GLN A 315 -7.16 -7.01 -30.70
CA GLN A 315 -8.28 -7.94 -30.78
C GLN A 315 -9.54 -7.16 -31.12
N MET A 316 -10.32 -7.66 -32.08
CA MET A 316 -11.65 -7.12 -32.36
C MET A 316 -12.57 -7.44 -31.19
N LEU A 317 -13.10 -6.40 -30.54
CA LEU A 317 -14.09 -6.53 -29.48
C LEU A 317 -15.49 -6.42 -30.05
N ASP A 318 -16.43 -7.12 -29.42
CA ASP A 318 -17.85 -7.01 -29.72
C ASP A 318 -18.36 -5.61 -29.35
N PRO A 319 -19.15 -4.93 -30.21
CA PRO A 319 -19.85 -3.71 -29.85
C PRO A 319 -20.60 -3.76 -28.51
N ASP A 320 -21.21 -4.89 -28.17
CA ASP A 320 -21.91 -5.07 -26.88
C ASP A 320 -20.95 -5.02 -25.68
N GLU A 321 -19.73 -5.55 -25.83
CA GLU A 321 -18.69 -5.49 -24.80
C GLU A 321 -18.20 -4.06 -24.59
N VAL A 322 -17.99 -3.33 -25.70
CA VAL A 322 -17.61 -1.92 -25.65
C VAL A 322 -18.71 -1.07 -25.03
N GLU A 323 -19.97 -1.33 -25.34
CA GLU A 323 -21.10 -0.66 -24.70
C GLU A 323 -21.10 -0.86 -23.18
N CYS A 324 -20.82 -2.08 -22.71
CA CYS A 324 -20.66 -2.40 -21.29
C CYS A 324 -19.51 -1.60 -20.65
N LEU A 325 -18.35 -1.51 -21.32
CA LEU A 325 -17.23 -0.69 -20.87
C LEU A 325 -17.64 0.79 -20.74
N LEU A 326 -18.33 1.34 -21.73
CA LEU A 326 -18.80 2.74 -21.70
C LEU A 326 -19.80 2.97 -20.56
N ALA A 327 -20.73 2.04 -20.33
CA ALA A 327 -21.68 2.09 -19.23
C ALA A 327 -20.96 2.12 -17.86
N ASN A 328 -19.94 1.28 -17.69
CA ASN A 328 -19.12 1.26 -16.48
C ASN A 328 -18.38 2.59 -16.25
N MET A 329 -17.86 3.22 -17.32
CA MET A 329 -17.19 4.51 -17.24
C MET A 329 -18.14 5.65 -16.85
N ILE A 330 -19.40 5.58 -17.32
CA ILE A 330 -20.46 6.51 -16.92
C ILE A 330 -20.85 6.31 -15.46
N TYR A 331 -21.06 5.06 -15.05
CA TYR A 331 -21.38 4.70 -13.65
C TYR A 331 -20.29 5.17 -12.67
N LYS A 332 -19.01 4.97 -13.01
CA LYS A 332 -17.85 5.42 -12.23
C LYS A 332 -17.62 6.94 -12.29
N ASN A 333 -18.45 7.69 -13.01
CA ASN A 333 -18.33 9.14 -13.21
C ASN A 333 -16.98 9.57 -13.83
N LEU A 334 -16.35 8.67 -14.59
CA LEU A 334 -15.14 8.95 -15.37
C LEU A 334 -15.48 9.48 -16.76
N MET A 335 -16.73 9.28 -17.19
CA MET A 335 -17.33 9.78 -18.43
C MET A 335 -18.74 10.29 -18.11
N LYS A 336 -19.16 11.42 -18.67
CA LYS A 336 -20.51 11.99 -18.48
C LYS A 336 -21.29 11.98 -19.77
N GLY A 337 -22.40 11.25 -19.77
CA GLY A 337 -23.27 11.11 -20.93
C GLY A 337 -24.29 10.01 -20.72
N TYR A 338 -24.95 9.63 -21.80
CA TYR A 338 -25.83 8.46 -21.84
C TYR A 338 -25.64 7.72 -23.16
N ILE A 339 -25.94 6.43 -23.15
CA ILE A 339 -25.87 5.56 -24.32
C ILE A 339 -27.27 5.49 -24.93
N ALA A 340 -27.40 5.85 -26.20
CA ALA A 340 -28.63 5.71 -26.97
C ALA A 340 -28.53 4.43 -27.82
N ARG A 341 -28.76 3.28 -27.17
CA ARG A 341 -28.53 1.93 -27.74
C ARG A 341 -29.22 1.71 -29.08
N GLU A 342 -30.50 2.08 -29.20
CA GLU A 342 -31.27 1.96 -30.45
C GLU A 342 -30.64 2.68 -31.65
N ARG A 343 -29.83 3.72 -31.39
CA ARG A 343 -29.18 4.54 -32.43
C ARG A 343 -27.70 4.22 -32.59
N GLY A 344 -27.13 3.32 -31.76
CA GLY A 344 -25.70 3.00 -31.78
C GLY A 344 -24.80 4.21 -31.48
N ILE A 345 -25.26 5.18 -30.69
CA ILE A 345 -24.49 6.39 -30.35
C ILE A 345 -24.41 6.61 -28.84
N VAL A 346 -23.32 7.21 -28.41
CA VAL A 346 -23.17 7.79 -27.06
C VAL A 346 -23.28 9.30 -27.15
N VAL A 347 -24.12 9.87 -26.28
CA VAL A 347 -24.32 11.30 -26.18
C VAL A 347 -23.59 11.81 -24.95
N LEU A 348 -22.48 12.49 -25.18
CA LEU A 348 -21.60 13.05 -24.15
C LEU A 348 -22.08 14.43 -23.67
N SER A 349 -21.71 14.77 -22.43
CA SER A 349 -21.97 16.09 -21.87
C SER A 349 -21.27 17.18 -22.70
N LYS A 350 -21.96 18.32 -22.90
CA LYS A 350 -21.38 19.50 -23.56
C LYS A 350 -20.30 20.18 -22.73
N SER A 351 -20.31 19.98 -21.41
CA SER A 351 -19.33 20.55 -20.49
C SER A 351 -18.83 19.47 -19.54
N GLY A 352 -17.52 19.23 -19.53
CA GLY A 352 -16.89 18.27 -18.64
C GLY A 352 -17.31 16.83 -18.95
N ALA A 353 -17.23 16.42 -20.21
CA ALA A 353 -17.52 15.04 -20.62
C ALA A 353 -16.61 14.02 -19.91
N PHE A 354 -15.40 14.43 -19.53
CA PHE A 354 -14.42 13.62 -18.80
C PHE A 354 -13.92 14.42 -17.57
N PRO A 355 -14.55 14.25 -16.40
CA PRO A 355 -14.24 15.01 -15.20
C PRO A 355 -12.75 14.98 -14.83
N GLY A 356 -12.22 16.14 -14.44
CA GLY A 356 -10.80 16.28 -14.05
C GLY A 356 -9.81 16.35 -15.21
N THR A 357 -10.26 16.29 -16.47
CA THR A 357 -9.37 16.32 -17.66
C THR A 357 -9.45 17.60 -18.50
N GLY A 358 -10.27 18.57 -18.06
CA GLY A 358 -10.51 19.84 -18.76
C GLY A 358 -11.37 19.75 -20.02
N VAL A 359 -12.04 18.61 -20.25
CA VAL A 359 -12.88 18.33 -21.43
C VAL A 359 -14.22 17.74 -20.99
#